data_AF-A0A1B0FFN4-F1
#
_entry.id   AF-A0A1B0FFN4-F1
#
_cell.length_a   1.000
_cell.length_b   1.000
_cell.length_c   1.000
_cell.angle_alpha   90.00
_cell.angle_beta   90.00
_cell.angle_gamma   90.00
#
_symmetry.space_group_name_H-M   'P 1'
#
loop_
_entity.id
_entity.type
_entity.pdbx_description
1 polymer ?
#
loop_
_entity_poly.entity_id
_entity_poly.type
_entity_poly.pdbx_seq_one_letter_code
_entity_poly.pdbx_strand_id
1 'polypeptide(L)'
;MKNYYIICLGLILLIQYCVASPIPDDEQIDEHNKLYIEVLKDLTEFALKTGDELREFVTKVTDEIEQNNDKYFPNHRQEKLVKNYEKVKNSESNPNIMDLYELTGDIIDFATADFAAKDEEAKKFVEKYKLVEFSEKIRGEVTKFYDHISEEFETYAHELDETQKKEQQKLFDWHKDFTGTNDIKDKFNEIVSFFELFKPTLVNE
;
A
#
# COMPACT_ATOMS: atom_id res chain seq x y z
N MET A 1 -29.84 -7.95 56.48
CA MET A 1 -28.76 -7.35 55.68
C MET A 1 -27.82 -8.40 55.04
N LYS A 2 -28.33 -9.53 54.53
CA LYS A 2 -27.51 -10.56 53.84
C LYS A 2 -27.86 -10.75 52.35
N ASN A 3 -29.04 -10.31 51.90
CA ASN A 3 -29.48 -10.51 50.52
C ASN A 3 -29.04 -9.38 49.55
N TYR A 4 -28.68 -8.19 50.07
CA TYR A 4 -28.21 -7.07 49.24
C TYR A 4 -26.80 -7.33 48.66
N TYR A 5 -25.92 -7.97 49.42
CA TYR A 5 -24.56 -8.26 48.96
C TYR A 5 -24.53 -9.22 47.77
N ILE A 6 -25.45 -10.20 47.73
CA ILE A 6 -25.54 -11.19 46.63
C ILE A 6 -26.04 -10.53 45.34
N ILE A 7 -26.99 -9.60 45.45
CA ILE A 7 -27.51 -8.86 44.28
C ILE A 7 -26.43 -7.91 43.73
N CYS A 8 -25.66 -7.24 44.59
CA CYS A 8 -24.57 -6.38 44.14
C CYS A 8 -23.41 -7.18 43.50
N LEU A 9 -23.06 -8.36 44.03
CA LEU A 9 -22.03 -9.23 43.44
C LEU A 9 -22.45 -9.79 42.07
N GLY A 10 -23.72 -10.16 41.90
CA GLY A 10 -24.26 -10.62 40.61
C GLY A 10 -24.24 -9.52 39.53
N LEU A 11 -24.51 -8.27 39.91
CA LEU A 11 -24.42 -7.12 39.00
C LEU A 11 -22.97 -6.78 38.62
N ILE A 12 -22.03 -6.88 39.56
CA ILE A 12 -20.59 -6.66 39.27
C ILE A 12 -20.05 -7.73 38.31
N LEU A 13 -20.46 -9.00 38.48
CA LEU A 13 -20.06 -10.09 37.58
C LEU A 13 -20.64 -9.95 36.17
N LEU A 14 -21.87 -9.45 36.02
CA LEU A 14 -22.46 -9.14 34.72
C LEU A 14 -21.75 -7.97 34.03
N ILE A 15 -21.34 -6.94 34.78
CA ILE A 15 -20.54 -5.83 34.25
C ILE A 15 -19.15 -6.31 33.81
N GLN A 16 -18.52 -7.24 34.53
CA GLN A 16 -17.24 -7.83 34.11
C GLN A 16 -17.36 -8.69 32.84
N TYR A 17 -18.50 -9.38 32.65
CA TYR A 17 -18.73 -10.18 31.44
C TYR A 17 -18.98 -9.32 30.19
N CYS A 18 -19.51 -8.10 30.34
CA CYS A 18 -19.67 -7.16 29.24
C CYS A 18 -18.37 -6.43 28.85
N VAL A 19 -17.31 -6.50 29.66
CA VAL A 19 -16.01 -5.82 29.41
C VAL A 19 -14.93 -6.81 28.95
N ALA A 20 -15.23 -8.11 28.93
CA ALA A 20 -14.27 -9.16 28.59
C ALA A 20 -14.82 -10.13 27.54
N SER A 21 -15.63 -9.64 26.59
CA SER A 21 -15.75 -10.36 25.32
C SER A 21 -14.37 -10.28 24.65
N PRO A 22 -13.71 -11.41 24.35
CA PRO A 22 -12.46 -11.37 23.62
C PRO A 22 -12.69 -10.66 22.29
N ILE A 23 -11.78 -9.76 21.93
CA ILE A 23 -11.74 -9.15 20.60
C ILE A 23 -11.72 -10.30 19.59
N PRO A 24 -12.68 -10.35 18.64
CA PRO A 24 -12.63 -11.27 17.51
C PRO A 24 -11.22 -11.33 16.91
N ASP A 25 -10.75 -12.53 16.57
CA ASP A 25 -9.38 -12.71 16.07
C ASP A 25 -9.10 -11.88 14.79
N ASP A 26 -10.12 -11.55 14.00
CA ASP A 26 -10.06 -10.72 12.79
C ASP A 26 -10.04 -9.19 13.07
N GLU A 27 -10.07 -8.80 14.33
CA GLU A 27 -10.06 -7.40 14.78
C GLU A 27 -8.87 -7.07 15.70
N GLN A 28 -8.03 -8.06 16.02
CA GLN A 28 -6.74 -7.81 16.68
C GLN A 28 -5.80 -7.09 15.71
N ILE A 29 -4.91 -6.23 16.21
CA ILE A 29 -3.89 -5.56 15.37
C ILE A 29 -2.74 -6.55 15.14
N ASP A 30 -2.97 -7.54 14.29
CA ASP A 30 -1.99 -8.50 13.80
C ASP A 30 -2.29 -8.91 12.34
N GLU A 31 -1.53 -9.88 11.80
CA GLU A 31 -1.66 -10.33 10.41
C GLU A 31 -2.96 -11.08 10.09
N HIS A 32 -3.81 -11.38 11.08
CA HIS A 32 -5.14 -11.96 10.89
C HIS A 32 -6.24 -10.91 10.79
N ASN A 33 -5.91 -9.64 11.02
CA ASN A 33 -6.86 -8.54 10.91
C ASN A 33 -7.47 -8.47 9.50
N LYS A 34 -8.80 -8.32 9.43
CA LYS A 34 -9.53 -8.22 8.16
C LYS A 34 -9.00 -7.08 7.27
N LEU A 35 -8.75 -5.89 7.83
CA LEU A 35 -8.23 -4.75 7.08
C LEU A 35 -6.81 -5.03 6.57
N TYR A 36 -5.95 -5.65 7.39
CA TYR A 36 -4.60 -6.04 6.96
C TYR A 36 -4.64 -6.96 5.73
N ILE A 37 -5.51 -7.97 5.76
CA ILE A 37 -5.63 -8.96 4.68
C ILE A 37 -6.14 -8.31 3.39
N GLU A 38 -7.18 -7.48 3.46
CA GLU A 38 -7.72 -6.81 2.27
C GLU A 38 -6.71 -5.81 1.69
N VAL A 39 -6.08 -4.97 2.52
CA VAL A 39 -5.07 -4.01 2.04
C VAL A 39 -3.84 -4.71 1.44
N LEU A 40 -3.42 -5.86 1.98
CA LEU A 40 -2.34 -6.66 1.38
C LEU A 40 -2.74 -7.21 0.00
N LYS A 41 -3.99 -7.69 -0.12
CA LYS A 41 -4.54 -8.18 -1.38
C LYS A 41 -4.61 -7.05 -2.41
N ASP A 42 -5.14 -5.89 -2.04
CA ASP A 42 -5.26 -4.74 -2.93
C ASP A 42 -3.90 -4.19 -3.35
N LEU A 43 -2.92 -4.14 -2.44
CA LEU A 43 -1.54 -3.77 -2.78
C LEU A 43 -0.94 -4.76 -3.80
N THR A 44 -1.19 -6.06 -3.63
CA THR A 44 -0.71 -7.10 -4.56
C THR A 44 -1.34 -6.95 -5.93
N GLU A 45 -2.67 -6.80 -6.00
CA GLU A 45 -3.40 -6.59 -7.25
C GLU A 45 -2.95 -5.30 -7.95
N PHE A 46 -2.80 -4.21 -7.20
CA PHE A 46 -2.30 -2.94 -7.72
C PHE A 46 -0.88 -3.08 -8.29
N ALA A 47 0.04 -3.67 -7.52
CA ALA A 47 1.44 -3.81 -7.90
C ALA A 47 1.60 -4.69 -9.15
N LEU A 48 0.84 -5.79 -9.25
CA LEU A 48 0.86 -6.66 -10.42
C LEU A 48 0.23 -6.00 -11.64
N LYS A 49 -0.96 -5.39 -11.51
CA LYS A 49 -1.63 -4.76 -12.64
C LYS A 49 -0.82 -3.58 -13.18
N THR A 50 -0.48 -2.63 -12.30
CA THR A 50 0.21 -1.39 -12.69
C THR A 50 1.68 -1.66 -13.02
N GLY A 51 2.32 -2.59 -12.32
CA GLY A 51 3.68 -3.02 -12.60
C GLY A 51 3.80 -3.71 -13.96
N ASP A 52 2.79 -4.48 -14.39
CA ASP A 52 2.80 -5.09 -15.73
C ASP A 52 2.67 -4.03 -16.82
N GLU A 53 1.76 -3.08 -16.67
CA GLU A 53 1.62 -1.97 -17.63
C GLU A 53 2.93 -1.17 -17.76
N LEU A 54 3.58 -0.87 -16.63
CA LEU A 54 4.86 -0.16 -16.61
C LEU A 54 5.98 -1.00 -17.25
N ARG A 55 6.04 -2.30 -16.93
CA ARG A 55 7.00 -3.25 -17.50
C ARG A 55 6.87 -3.33 -19.02
N GLU A 56 5.65 -3.48 -19.53
CA GLU A 56 5.37 -3.53 -20.97
C GLU A 56 5.79 -2.23 -21.66
N PHE A 57 5.44 -1.08 -21.07
CA PHE A 57 5.81 0.22 -21.62
C PHE A 57 7.32 0.41 -21.68
N VAL A 58 8.03 0.19 -20.57
CA VAL A 58 9.49 0.37 -20.51
C VAL A 58 10.20 -0.61 -21.44
N THR A 59 9.74 -1.86 -21.51
CA THR A 59 10.32 -2.85 -22.44
C THR A 59 10.16 -2.43 -23.88
N LYS A 60 8.97 -1.97 -24.28
CA LYS A 60 8.73 -1.45 -25.62
C LYS A 60 9.62 -0.26 -25.95
N VAL A 61 9.74 0.70 -25.02
CA VAL A 61 10.60 1.88 -25.21
C VAL A 61 12.06 1.46 -25.42
N THR A 62 12.57 0.53 -24.62
CA THR A 62 13.95 0.04 -24.75
C THR A 62 14.17 -0.71 -26.07
N ASP A 63 13.26 -1.60 -26.47
CA ASP A 63 13.36 -2.31 -27.74
C ASP A 63 13.41 -1.35 -28.93
N GLU A 64 12.61 -0.28 -28.89
CA GLU A 64 12.62 0.77 -29.92
C GLU A 64 13.92 1.60 -29.89
N ILE A 65 14.51 1.85 -28.73
CA ILE A 65 15.80 2.54 -28.58
C ILE A 65 16.92 1.70 -29.22
N GLU A 66 16.95 0.40 -28.91
CA GLU A 66 17.94 -0.54 -29.47
C GLU A 66 17.82 -0.64 -30.99
N GLN A 67 16.60 -0.74 -31.52
CA GLN A 67 16.36 -0.80 -32.97
C GLN A 67 16.78 0.48 -33.71
N ASN A 68 16.60 1.64 -33.08
CA ASN A 68 16.92 2.94 -33.69
C ASN A 68 18.37 3.41 -33.46
N ASN A 69 19.17 2.67 -32.71
CA ASN A 69 20.50 3.10 -32.22
C ASN A 69 20.45 4.46 -31.49
N ASP A 70 19.36 4.73 -30.77
CA ASP A 70 19.23 5.95 -29.98
C ASP A 70 20.20 5.87 -28.79
N LYS A 71 21.04 6.89 -28.61
CA LYS A 71 22.21 6.84 -27.69
C LYS A 71 21.90 6.98 -26.20
N TYR A 72 20.64 6.86 -25.79
CA TYR A 72 20.22 7.27 -24.46
C TYR A 72 19.26 6.26 -23.84
N PHE A 73 19.79 5.36 -22.99
CA PHE A 73 19.17 4.96 -21.71
C PHE A 73 20.07 3.96 -20.95
N PRO A 74 20.27 4.09 -19.64
CA PRO A 74 20.95 3.06 -18.86
C PRO A 74 19.98 1.91 -18.50
N ASN A 75 20.14 0.77 -19.17
CA ASN A 75 19.34 -0.47 -19.10
C ASN A 75 19.05 -0.99 -17.65
N HIS A 76 19.91 -0.68 -16.68
CA HIS A 76 19.82 -1.21 -15.31
C HIS A 76 18.48 -1.00 -14.59
N ARG A 77 17.76 0.12 -14.79
CA ARG A 77 16.48 0.40 -14.11
C ARG A 77 15.35 -0.46 -14.65
N GLN A 78 15.33 -0.70 -15.96
CA GLN A 78 14.36 -1.60 -16.57
C GLN A 78 14.58 -3.02 -16.07
N GLU A 79 15.84 -3.51 -16.10
CA GLU A 79 16.13 -4.87 -15.62
C GLU A 79 15.69 -5.06 -14.17
N LYS A 80 15.88 -4.03 -13.32
CA LYS A 80 15.40 -4.06 -11.94
C LYS A 80 13.87 -4.17 -11.87
N LEU A 81 13.15 -3.31 -12.58
CA LEU A 81 11.68 -3.34 -12.64
C LEU A 81 11.16 -4.70 -13.10
N VAL A 82 11.72 -5.26 -14.18
CA VAL A 82 11.31 -6.57 -14.72
C VAL A 82 11.55 -7.66 -13.68
N LYS A 83 12.72 -7.68 -13.04
CA LYS A 83 13.04 -8.64 -11.98
C LYS A 83 12.09 -8.52 -10.80
N ASN A 84 11.82 -7.30 -10.32
CA ASN A 84 10.92 -7.05 -9.20
C ASN A 84 9.49 -7.48 -9.52
N TYR A 85 9.00 -7.18 -10.73
CA TYR A 85 7.71 -7.66 -11.21
C TYR A 85 7.64 -9.18 -11.23
N GLU A 86 8.66 -9.86 -11.76
CA GLU A 86 8.70 -11.32 -11.82
C GLU A 86 8.73 -11.96 -10.42
N LYS A 87 9.45 -11.37 -9.45
CA LYS A 87 9.44 -11.87 -8.07
C LYS A 87 8.04 -11.84 -7.47
N VAL A 88 7.34 -10.71 -7.56
CA VAL A 88 5.97 -10.56 -7.03
C VAL A 88 5.02 -11.50 -7.76
N LYS A 89 5.09 -11.56 -9.09
CA LYS A 89 4.24 -12.46 -9.89
C LYS A 89 4.42 -13.93 -9.54
N ASN A 90 5.66 -14.37 -9.35
CA ASN A 90 5.95 -15.75 -8.99
C ASN A 90 5.53 -16.10 -7.55
N SER A 91 5.28 -15.09 -6.71
CA SER A 91 4.85 -15.23 -5.32
C SER A 91 3.44 -14.69 -5.07
N GLU A 92 2.63 -14.47 -6.12
CA GLU A 92 1.30 -13.81 -6.01
C GLU A 92 0.37 -14.44 -4.97
N SER A 93 0.44 -15.75 -4.74
CA SER A 93 -0.39 -16.44 -3.75
C SER A 93 0.04 -16.21 -2.29
N ASN A 94 1.28 -15.79 -2.07
CA ASN A 94 1.82 -15.43 -0.76
C ASN A 94 3.02 -14.48 -0.95
N PRO A 95 2.76 -13.23 -1.34
CA PRO A 95 3.80 -12.32 -1.77
C PRO A 95 4.66 -11.90 -0.59
N ASN A 96 5.98 -11.86 -0.80
CA ASN A 96 6.87 -11.24 0.17
C ASN A 96 6.62 -9.73 0.17
N ILE A 97 6.37 -9.17 1.34
CA ILE A 97 5.99 -7.76 1.46
C ILE A 97 7.11 -6.79 1.05
N MET A 98 8.38 -7.18 1.22
CA MET A 98 9.51 -6.38 0.74
C MET A 98 9.59 -6.37 -0.78
N ASP A 99 9.32 -7.51 -1.44
CA ASP A 99 9.24 -7.55 -2.90
C ASP A 99 8.07 -6.70 -3.43
N LEU A 100 6.94 -6.67 -2.71
CA LEU A 100 5.82 -5.76 -3.00
C LEU A 100 6.23 -4.30 -2.84
N TYR A 101 6.97 -3.94 -1.80
CA TYR A 101 7.45 -2.58 -1.59
C TYR A 101 8.46 -2.17 -2.66
N GLU A 102 9.37 -3.06 -3.07
CA GLU A 102 10.33 -2.79 -4.13
C GLU A 102 9.63 -2.50 -5.46
N LEU A 103 8.65 -3.34 -5.85
CA LEU A 103 7.89 -3.14 -7.09
C LEU A 103 7.03 -1.88 -7.03
N THR A 104 6.32 -1.66 -5.91
CA THR A 104 5.46 -0.48 -5.72
C THR A 104 6.29 0.80 -5.69
N GLY A 105 7.48 0.76 -5.09
CA GLY A 105 8.45 1.84 -5.13
C GLY A 105 8.91 2.18 -6.54
N ASP A 106 9.20 1.17 -7.38
CA ASP A 106 9.56 1.38 -8.79
C ASP A 106 8.40 2.03 -9.58
N ILE A 107 7.14 1.65 -9.30
CA ILE A 107 5.94 2.25 -9.88
C ILE A 107 5.80 3.73 -9.47
N ILE A 108 5.93 4.03 -8.18
CA ILE A 108 5.80 5.39 -7.63
C ILE A 108 6.94 6.28 -8.13
N ASP A 109 8.17 5.79 -8.19
CA ASP A 109 9.31 6.53 -8.71
C ASP A 109 9.08 6.94 -10.17
N PHE A 110 8.44 6.09 -10.97
CA PHE A 110 8.05 6.43 -12.34
C PHE A 110 6.88 7.43 -12.39
N ALA A 111 5.86 7.24 -11.55
CA ALA A 111 4.69 8.13 -11.46
C ALA A 111 5.04 9.57 -11.04
N THR A 112 6.14 9.72 -10.31
CA THR A 112 6.62 10.99 -9.74
C THR A 112 7.88 11.50 -10.43
N ALA A 113 8.37 10.80 -11.46
CA ALA A 113 9.55 11.20 -12.19
C ALA A 113 9.38 12.59 -12.82
N ASP A 114 10.40 13.42 -12.65
CA ASP A 114 10.47 14.72 -13.31
C ASP A 114 11.02 14.54 -14.73
N PHE A 115 10.13 14.61 -15.71
CA PHE A 115 10.49 14.58 -17.14
C PHE A 115 10.77 15.97 -17.70
N ALA A 116 10.95 17.00 -16.87
CA ALA A 116 11.41 18.31 -17.32
C ALA A 116 12.81 18.22 -17.93
N ALA A 117 12.85 18.08 -19.25
CA ALA A 117 14.09 17.97 -20.00
C ALA A 117 14.81 19.33 -20.11
N LYS A 118 16.10 19.35 -19.76
CA LYS A 118 16.95 20.55 -19.77
C LYS A 118 17.53 20.86 -21.14
N ASP A 119 17.59 19.89 -22.03
CA ASP A 119 18.11 20.02 -23.40
C ASP A 119 17.11 19.49 -24.44
N GLU A 120 17.33 19.86 -25.69
CA GLU A 120 16.42 19.57 -26.82
C GLU A 120 16.37 18.09 -27.20
N GLU A 121 17.45 17.34 -26.97
CA GLU A 121 17.50 15.90 -27.27
C GLU A 121 16.67 15.11 -26.25
N ALA A 122 16.82 15.44 -24.96
CA ALA A 122 15.98 14.88 -23.91
C ALA A 122 14.49 15.24 -24.09
N LYS A 123 14.16 16.46 -24.55
CA LYS A 123 12.77 16.83 -24.88
C LYS A 123 12.19 15.96 -25.97
N LYS A 124 12.91 15.81 -27.09
CA LYS A 124 12.50 14.94 -28.20
C LYS A 124 12.32 13.50 -27.76
N PHE A 125 13.17 13.01 -26.86
CA PHE A 125 13.04 11.68 -26.28
C PHE A 125 11.75 11.52 -25.46
N VAL A 126 11.52 12.44 -24.52
CA VAL A 126 10.30 12.48 -23.67
C VAL A 126 9.04 12.53 -24.54
N GLU A 127 9.04 13.35 -25.58
CA GLU A 127 7.91 13.50 -26.52
C GLU A 127 7.72 12.26 -27.41
N LYS A 128 8.80 11.74 -28.02
CA LYS A 128 8.78 10.56 -28.91
C LYS A 128 8.17 9.36 -28.19
N TYR A 129 8.59 9.13 -26.95
CA TYR A 129 8.17 7.98 -26.16
C TYR A 129 6.99 8.27 -25.23
N LYS A 130 6.41 9.48 -25.26
CA LYS A 130 5.23 9.87 -24.46
C LYS A 130 5.41 9.63 -22.96
N LEU A 131 6.61 9.88 -22.42
CA LEU A 131 6.93 9.52 -21.03
C LEU A 131 6.05 10.28 -20.02
N VAL A 132 5.73 11.55 -20.29
CA VAL A 132 4.85 12.37 -19.44
C VAL A 132 3.44 11.80 -19.42
N GLU A 133 2.86 11.54 -20.60
CA GLU A 133 1.50 10.97 -20.73
C GLU A 133 1.38 9.64 -19.99
N PHE A 134 2.38 8.77 -20.14
CA PHE A 134 2.40 7.48 -19.46
C PHE A 134 2.61 7.62 -17.95
N SER A 135 3.49 8.53 -17.50
CA SER A 135 3.68 8.82 -16.08
C SER A 135 2.42 9.37 -15.40
N GLU A 136 1.69 10.25 -16.08
CA GLU A 136 0.40 10.76 -15.59
C GLU A 136 -0.65 9.66 -15.49
N LYS A 137 -0.68 8.70 -16.43
CA LYS A 137 -1.53 7.50 -16.34
C LYS A 137 -1.20 6.68 -15.09
N ILE A 138 0.08 6.36 -14.87
CA ILE A 138 0.51 5.60 -13.69
C ILE A 138 0.22 6.36 -12.39
N ARG A 139 0.45 7.68 -12.37
CA ARG A 139 0.08 8.55 -11.24
C ARG A 139 -1.42 8.48 -10.92
N GLY A 140 -2.26 8.43 -11.95
CA GLY A 140 -3.69 8.24 -11.80
C GLY A 140 -4.05 6.91 -11.13
N GLU A 141 -3.42 5.80 -11.53
CA GLU A 141 -3.64 4.49 -10.89
C GLU A 141 -3.13 4.47 -9.44
N VAL A 142 -1.97 5.08 -9.14
CA VAL A 142 -1.45 5.21 -7.77
C VAL A 142 -2.42 6.00 -6.88
N THR A 143 -2.97 7.10 -7.40
CA THR A 143 -3.92 7.93 -6.62
C THR A 143 -5.21 7.17 -6.33
N LYS A 144 -5.76 6.46 -7.33
CA LYS A 144 -6.94 5.60 -7.12
C LYS A 144 -6.70 4.51 -6.10
N PHE A 145 -5.51 3.91 -6.10
CA PHE A 145 -5.14 2.93 -5.09
C PHE A 145 -5.18 3.55 -3.69
N TYR A 146 -4.59 4.73 -3.48
CA TYR A 146 -4.64 5.39 -2.17
C TYR A 146 -6.05 5.81 -1.74
N ASP A 147 -6.87 6.26 -2.66
CA ASP A 147 -8.27 6.59 -2.39
C ASP A 147 -9.01 5.32 -1.94
N HIS A 148 -8.79 4.20 -2.63
CA HIS A 148 -9.39 2.91 -2.28
C HIS A 148 -8.97 2.41 -0.89
N ILE A 149 -7.69 2.54 -0.50
CA ILE A 149 -7.25 2.17 0.87
C ILE A 149 -7.98 3.00 1.94
N SER A 150 -8.26 4.28 1.65
CA SER A 150 -9.05 5.12 2.57
C SER A 150 -10.49 4.60 2.68
N GLU A 151 -11.09 4.18 1.57
CA GLU A 151 -12.44 3.62 1.53
C GLU A 151 -12.55 2.28 2.30
N GLU A 152 -11.54 1.41 2.17
CA GLU A 152 -11.46 0.15 2.92
C GLU A 152 -11.33 0.40 4.42
N PHE A 153 -10.49 1.37 4.83
CA PHE A 153 -10.39 1.77 6.23
C PHE A 153 -11.73 2.30 6.77
N GLU A 154 -12.40 3.21 6.06
CA GLU A 154 -13.68 3.77 6.52
C GLU A 154 -14.76 2.68 6.64
N THR A 155 -14.78 1.73 5.71
CA THR A 155 -15.67 0.56 5.76
C THR A 155 -15.39 -0.27 7.02
N TYR A 156 -14.13 -0.60 7.27
CA TYR A 156 -13.70 -1.32 8.47
C TYR A 156 -14.06 -0.56 9.76
N ALA A 157 -13.77 0.75 9.82
CA ALA A 157 -14.05 1.59 10.97
C ALA A 157 -15.55 1.69 11.31
N HIS A 158 -16.43 1.57 10.30
CA HIS A 158 -17.88 1.52 10.49
C HIS A 158 -18.39 0.21 11.07
N GLU A 159 -17.65 -0.89 10.92
CA GLU A 159 -17.99 -2.19 11.50
C GLU A 159 -17.65 -2.26 13.00
N LEU A 160 -16.72 -1.43 13.47
CA LEU A 160 -16.27 -1.40 14.86
C LEU A 160 -17.22 -0.63 15.79
N ASP A 161 -17.35 -1.14 17.02
CA ASP A 161 -17.96 -0.46 18.16
C ASP A 161 -17.00 0.54 18.85
N GLU A 162 -17.54 1.35 19.75
CA GLU A 162 -16.77 2.40 20.43
C GLU A 162 -15.67 1.90 21.38
N THR A 163 -15.72 0.64 21.81
CA THR A 163 -14.66 0.01 22.60
C THR A 163 -13.54 -0.43 21.67
N GLN A 164 -13.88 -1.14 20.60
CA GLN A 164 -12.93 -1.60 19.57
C GLN A 164 -12.18 -0.42 18.94
N LYS A 165 -12.89 0.68 18.60
CA LYS A 165 -12.24 1.90 18.08
C LYS A 165 -11.20 2.49 19.04
N LYS A 166 -11.48 2.48 20.35
CA LYS A 166 -10.54 2.98 21.36
C LYS A 166 -9.33 2.07 21.50
N GLU A 167 -9.53 0.77 21.42
CA GLU A 167 -8.45 -0.22 21.48
C GLU A 167 -7.53 -0.12 20.24
N GLN A 168 -8.11 0.23 19.09
CA GLN A 168 -7.40 0.40 17.82
C GLN A 168 -7.01 1.85 17.50
N GLN A 169 -6.91 2.73 18.50
CA GLN A 169 -6.65 4.17 18.29
C GLN A 169 -5.44 4.45 17.38
N LYS A 170 -4.38 3.64 17.46
CA LYS A 170 -3.20 3.79 16.59
C LYS A 170 -3.51 3.66 15.10
N LEU A 171 -4.46 2.80 14.75
CA LEU A 171 -4.89 2.61 13.37
C LEU A 171 -5.70 3.81 12.87
N PHE A 172 -6.54 4.41 13.73
CA PHE A 172 -7.24 5.65 13.44
C PHE A 172 -6.29 6.85 13.32
N ASP A 173 -5.27 6.92 14.18
CA ASP A 173 -4.22 7.94 14.10
C ASP A 173 -3.45 7.80 12.78
N TRP A 174 -3.07 6.58 12.40
CA TRP A 174 -2.46 6.29 11.10
C TRP A 174 -3.34 6.73 9.92
N HIS A 175 -4.63 6.40 9.92
CA HIS A 175 -5.51 6.80 8.82
C HIS A 175 -5.62 8.31 8.68
N LYS A 176 -5.61 9.04 9.80
CA LYS A 176 -5.59 10.51 9.79
C LYS A 176 -4.29 11.05 9.17
N ASP A 177 -3.15 10.43 9.47
CA ASP A 177 -1.87 10.82 8.89
C ASP A 177 -1.80 10.46 7.40
N PHE A 178 -2.30 9.28 7.01
CA PHE A 178 -2.43 8.84 5.62
C PHE A 178 -3.30 9.78 4.77
N THR A 179 -4.49 10.12 5.26
CA THR A 179 -5.41 11.05 4.57
C THR A 179 -4.92 12.49 4.56
N GLY A 180 -4.15 12.89 5.59
CA GLY A 180 -3.51 14.21 5.67
C GLY A 180 -2.29 14.37 4.75
N THR A 181 -1.68 13.27 4.30
CA THR A 181 -0.49 13.27 3.46
C THR A 181 -0.85 13.46 1.98
N ASN A 182 -0.27 14.49 1.36
CA ASN A 182 -0.56 14.87 -0.03
C ASN A 182 0.52 14.44 -1.04
N ASP A 183 1.77 14.32 -0.60
CA ASP A 183 2.84 13.88 -1.48
C ASP A 183 2.71 12.37 -1.72
N ILE A 184 2.82 11.95 -2.99
CA ILE A 184 2.61 10.55 -3.39
C ILE A 184 3.66 9.64 -2.77
N LYS A 185 4.93 10.08 -2.68
CA LYS A 185 6.00 9.26 -2.10
C LYS A 185 5.83 9.16 -0.60
N ASP A 186 5.51 10.26 0.05
CA ASP A 186 5.27 10.25 1.51
C ASP A 186 4.05 9.39 1.84
N LYS A 187 2.99 9.43 1.03
CA LYS A 187 1.79 8.60 1.22
C LYS A 187 2.07 7.11 1.06
N PHE A 188 3.07 6.73 0.25
CA PHE A 188 3.55 5.35 0.22
C PHE A 188 4.26 4.93 1.51
N ASN A 189 5.03 5.81 2.13
CA ASN A 189 5.65 5.51 3.41
C ASN A 189 4.59 5.24 4.48
N GLU A 190 3.46 5.95 4.43
CA GLU A 190 2.32 5.66 5.30
C GLU A 190 1.72 4.27 5.02
N ILE A 191 1.67 3.80 3.77
CA ILE A 191 1.30 2.40 3.47
C ILE A 191 2.30 1.41 4.07
N VAL A 192 3.61 1.70 4.07
CA VAL A 192 4.60 0.85 4.74
C VAL A 192 4.33 0.83 6.25
N SER A 193 4.14 2.00 6.86
CA SER A 193 3.84 2.12 8.29
C SER A 193 2.54 1.45 8.70
N PHE A 194 1.53 1.37 7.80
CA PHE A 194 0.32 0.57 8.03
C PHE A 194 0.68 -0.87 8.37
N PHE A 195 1.44 -1.55 7.51
CA PHE A 195 1.80 -2.95 7.73
C PHE A 195 2.69 -3.14 8.94
N GLU A 196 3.53 -2.16 9.28
CA GLU A 196 4.34 -2.18 10.51
C GLU A 196 3.49 -2.14 11.79
N LEU A 197 2.29 -1.53 11.76
CA LEU A 197 1.37 -1.57 12.90
C LEU A 197 0.95 -3.00 13.25
N PHE A 198 0.69 -3.81 12.22
CA PHE A 198 0.26 -5.21 12.36
C PHE A 198 1.46 -6.16 12.50
N LYS A 199 2.61 -5.82 11.90
CA LYS A 199 3.82 -6.64 11.91
C LYS A 199 5.08 -5.78 12.13
N PRO A 200 5.43 -5.47 13.39
CA PRO A 200 6.50 -4.53 13.74
C PRO A 200 7.94 -4.94 13.34
N THR A 201 8.14 -6.14 12.80
CA THR A 201 9.48 -6.68 12.46
C THR A 201 9.89 -6.46 11.00
N LEU A 202 9.04 -5.86 10.16
CA LEU A 202 9.27 -5.76 8.71
C LEU A 202 10.47 -4.87 8.28
N VAL A 203 11.14 -4.17 9.20
CA VAL A 203 12.31 -3.31 8.92
C VAL A 203 13.63 -3.87 9.47
N ASN A 204 13.62 -4.98 10.21
CA ASN A 204 14.81 -5.51 10.90
C ASN A 204 15.17 -6.96 10.51
N GLU A 205 15.05 -7.34 9.24
CA GLU A 205 15.68 -8.55 8.69
C GLU A 205 16.54 -8.27 7.46
#